data_AF-A0A643CFU5-F1
#
_entry.id   AF-A0A643CFU5-F1
#
_cell.length_a   1.000
_cell.length_b   1.000
_cell.length_c   1.000
_cell.angle_alpha   90.00
_cell.angle_beta   90.00
_cell.angle_gamma   90.00
#
_symmetry.space_group_name_H-M   'P 1'
#
loop_
_entity.id
_entity.type
_entity.pdbx_description
1 polymer ?
#
loop_
_entity_poly.entity_id
_entity_poly.type
_entity_poly.pdbx_seq_one_letter_code
_entity_poly.pdbx_strand_id
1 'polypeptide(L)' 'ASINMLRIVEPYIAWGYPNLKSVNELIYKRGYGKINKKRIALTDNVLIARCLGRFCLFGEKLLYY' A
#
# COMPACT_ATOMS: atom_id res chain seq x y z
N ALA A 1 2.76 -16.71 -9.55
CA ALA A 1 1.86 -17.76 -9.02
C ALA A 1 0.97 -17.14 -7.95
N SER A 2 -0.29 -16.81 -8.28
CA SER A 2 -1.18 -16.07 -7.37
C SER A 2 -2.65 -16.48 -7.52
N ILE A 3 -3.10 -16.75 -8.76
CA ILE A 3 -4.51 -17.06 -9.03
C ILE A 3 -4.94 -18.40 -8.41
N ASN A 4 -4.09 -19.44 -8.46
CA ASN A 4 -4.44 -20.75 -7.90
C ASN A 4 -4.61 -20.70 -6.37
N MET A 5 -3.88 -19.82 -5.68
CA MET A 5 -4.08 -19.61 -4.23
C MET A 5 -5.39 -18.89 -3.95
N LEU A 6 -5.76 -17.88 -4.76
CA LEU A 6 -7.02 -17.17 -4.63
C LEU A 6 -8.24 -18.07 -4.87
N ARG A 7 -8.15 -18.99 -5.83
CA ARG A 7 -9.23 -19.96 -6.14
C ARG A 7 -9.58 -20.88 -4.97
N ILE A 8 -8.59 -21.27 -4.16
CA ILE A 8 -8.83 -22.13 -2.99
C ILE A 8 -9.58 -21.37 -1.88
N VAL A 9 -9.34 -20.06 -1.76
CA VAL A 9 -9.90 -19.22 -0.69
C VAL A 9 -11.12 -18.41 -1.13
N GLU A 10 -11.60 -18.61 -2.37
CA GLU A 10 -12.81 -17.98 -2.94
C GLU A 10 -14.03 -17.97 -1.98
N PRO A 11 -14.37 -19.04 -1.24
CA PRO A 11 -15.55 -19.01 -0.36
C PRO A 11 -15.36 -18.13 0.90
N TYR A 12 -14.14 -17.71 1.22
CA TYR A 12 -13.84 -16.96 2.46
C TYR A 12 -13.52 -15.48 2.22
N ILE A 13 -13.26 -15.07 0.97
CA ILE A 13 -12.72 -13.75 0.65
C ILE A 13 -13.42 -13.18 -0.57
N ALA A 14 -13.98 -11.97 -0.44
CA ALA A 14 -14.41 -11.17 -1.58
C ALA A 14 -13.21 -10.39 -2.16
N TRP A 15 -12.89 -10.61 -3.43
CA TRP A 15 -11.81 -9.90 -4.12
C TRP A 15 -12.26 -9.47 -5.54
N GLY A 16 -11.61 -8.45 -6.06
CA GLY A 16 -11.88 -7.87 -7.38
C GLY A 16 -10.82 -6.84 -7.77
N TYR A 17 -10.95 -6.26 -8.95
CA TYR A 17 -10.00 -5.26 -9.43
C TYR A 17 -10.25 -3.89 -8.78
N PRO A 18 -9.22 -3.28 -8.16
CA PRO A 18 -9.40 -2.02 -7.47
C PRO A 18 -9.43 -0.82 -8.44
N ASN A 19 -10.15 0.23 -8.05
CA ASN A 19 -10.12 1.53 -8.72
C ASN A 19 -9.06 2.45 -8.08
N LEU A 20 -8.44 3.34 -8.87
CA LEU A 20 -7.41 4.29 -8.42
C LEU A 20 -7.86 5.11 -7.21
N LYS A 21 -9.10 5.61 -7.21
CA LYS A 21 -9.68 6.36 -6.08
C LYS A 21 -9.72 5.51 -4.81
N SER A 22 -10.21 4.27 -4.92
CA SER A 22 -10.31 3.34 -3.79
C SER A 22 -8.93 2.99 -3.23
N VAL A 23 -7.92 2.83 -4.10
CA VAL A 23 -6.53 2.57 -3.69
C VAL A 23 -5.98 3.76 -2.90
N ASN A 24 -6.13 4.98 -3.42
CA ASN A 24 -5.62 6.18 -2.75
C ASN A 24 -6.28 6.38 -1.38
N GLU A 25 -7.62 6.28 -1.28
CA GLU A 25 -8.30 6.42 0.00
C GLU A 25 -7.86 5.36 1.02
N LEU A 26 -7.61 4.13 0.59
CA LEU A 26 -7.11 3.06 1.45
C LEU A 26 -5.68 3.35 1.92
N ILE A 27 -4.81 3.83 1.05
CA ILE A 27 -3.43 4.19 1.42
C ILE A 27 -3.43 5.35 2.42
N TYR A 28 -4.25 6.38 2.21
CA TYR A 28 -4.30 7.51 3.14
C TYR A 28 -4.97 7.18 4.48
N LYS A 29 -6.11 6.47 4.47
CA LYS A 29 -6.86 6.17 5.71
C LYS A 29 -6.30 4.98 6.48
N ARG A 30 -5.73 4.01 5.77
CA ARG A 30 -5.33 2.69 6.32
C ARG A 30 -3.92 2.27 5.91
N GLY A 31 -3.14 3.14 5.29
CA GLY A 31 -1.75 2.87 4.96
C GLY A 31 -0.89 2.87 6.22
N TYR A 32 -0.28 1.73 6.50
CA TYR A 32 0.72 1.60 7.55
C TYR A 32 2.00 1.03 6.95
N GLY A 33 3.12 1.69 7.25
CA GLY A 33 4.44 1.19 6.93
C GLY A 33 4.92 0.23 8.02
N LYS A 34 5.59 -0.86 7.61
CA LYS A 34 6.32 -1.73 8.53
C LYS A 34 7.78 -1.26 8.59
N ILE A 35 8.08 -0.38 9.53
CA ILE A 35 9.43 0.17 9.73
C ILE A 35 9.99 -0.47 11.00
N ASN A 36 11.16 -1.11 10.92
CA ASN A 36 11.81 -1.78 12.06
C ASN A 36 10.88 -2.75 12.81
N LYS A 37 10.09 -3.53 12.06
CA LYS A 37 9.07 -4.46 12.58
C LYS A 37 7.91 -3.81 13.35
N LYS A 38 7.85 -2.48 13.45
CA LYS A 38 6.74 -1.74 14.04
C LYS A 38 5.77 -1.25 12.96
N ARG A 39 4.48 -1.20 13.29
CA ARG A 39 3.42 -0.64 12.44
C ARG A 39 3.36 0.87 12.68
N ILE A 40 3.79 1.67 11.71
CA ILE A 40 3.81 3.14 11.79
C ILE A 40 2.82 3.67 10.75
N ALA A 41 1.97 4.62 11.15
CA ALA A 41 1.06 5.29 10.23
C ALA A 41 1.84 6.10 9.20
N LEU A 42 1.38 6.09 7.95
CA LEU A 42 2.00 6.84 6.85
C LEU A 42 1.54 8.30 6.88
N THR A 43 1.94 9.05 7.92
CA THR A 43 1.54 10.46 8.10
C THR A 43 2.43 11.43 7.34
N ASP A 44 3.75 11.18 7.32
CA ASP A 44 4.74 12.08 6.75
C ASP A 44 5.44 11.47 5.54
N ASN A 45 5.31 12.14 4.40
CA ASN A 45 5.96 11.76 3.14
C ASN A 45 7.50 11.69 3.27
N VAL A 46 8.09 12.47 4.20
CA VAL A 46 9.53 12.44 4.48
C VAL A 46 9.96 11.11 5.12
N LEU A 47 9.16 10.56 6.03
CA LEU A 47 9.43 9.25 6.64
C LEU A 47 9.28 8.12 5.61
N ILE A 48 8.30 8.25 4.72
CA ILE A 48 8.07 7.31 3.61
C ILE A 48 9.27 7.32 2.67
N ALA A 49 9.70 8.49 2.22
CA ALA A 49 10.85 8.64 1.32
C ALA A 49 12.15 8.10 1.93
N ARG A 50 12.36 8.29 3.24
CA ARG A 50 13.53 7.74 3.94
C ARG A 50 13.50 6.21 4.03
N CYS A 51 12.33 5.62 4.30
CA CYS A 51 12.20 4.16 4.44
C CYS A 51 12.20 3.43 3.09
N LEU A 52 11.63 4.07 2.07
CA LEU A 52 11.53 3.54 0.71
C LEU A 52 12.60 4.05 -0.22
N GLY A 53 13.55 4.89 0.22
CA GLY A 53 14.57 5.52 -0.65
C GLY A 53 15.47 4.57 -1.45
N ARG A 54 15.45 3.26 -1.15
CA ARG A 54 16.07 2.22 -1.99
C ARG A 54 15.22 1.81 -3.21
N PHE A 55 13.93 2.09 -3.18
CA PHE A 55 12.99 1.89 -4.27
C PHE A 55 12.60 3.28 -4.80
N CYS A 56 13.05 3.64 -6.01
CA CYS A 56 12.76 4.93 -6.67
C CYS A 56 11.26 5.17 -7.00
N LEU A 57 10.31 4.69 -6.19
CA LEU A 57 8.91 4.51 -6.57
C LEU A 57 7.96 5.63 -6.12
N PHE A 58 8.36 6.58 -5.26
CA PHE A 58 7.35 7.47 -4.62
C PHE A 58 7.71 8.95 -4.47
N GLY A 59 8.90 9.39 -4.89
CA GLY A 59 9.33 10.79 -4.71
C GLY A 59 8.45 11.82 -5.42
N GLU A 60 7.89 11.51 -6.58
CA GLU A 60 7.13 12.49 -7.36
C GLU A 60 5.62 12.36 -7.17
N LYS A 61 5.07 11.14 -7.08
CA LYS A 61 3.61 10.94 -7.18
C LYS A 61 2.78 11.39 -5.96
N LEU A 62 3.39 11.54 -4.79
CA LEU A 62 2.72 11.97 -3.55
C LEU A 62 2.95 13.45 -3.21
N LEU A 63 3.88 14.14 -3.90
CA LEU A 63 4.14 15.58 -3.69
C LEU A 63 3.36 16.47 -4.66
N TYR A 64 2.85 15.93 -5.76
CA TYR A 64 2.11 16.68 -6.79
C TYR A 64 0.57 16.61 -6.67
N TYR A 65 0.03 16.15 -5.52
CA TYR A 65 -1.41 16.20 -5.21
C TYR A 65 -1.65 16.63 -3.77
#